data_AF-A0A966TAE1-F1
#
_entry.id   AF-A0A966TAE1-F1
#
_cell.length_a   1.000
_cell.length_b   1.000
_cell.length_c   1.000
_cell.angle_alpha   90.00
_cell.angle_beta   90.00
_cell.angle_gamma   90.00
#
_symmetry.space_group_name_H-M   'P 1'
#
loop_
_entity.id
_entity.type
_entity.pdbx_description
1 polymer ?
#
loop_
_entity_poly.entity_id
_entity_poly.type
_entity_poly.pdbx_seq_one_letter_code
_entity_poly.pdbx_strand_id
1 'polypeptide(L)'
;MRHGGIYSNAYSGALRTILSYAANSPRVAYLDDDNWWAPTHLSDLIAALEGHDWAFSHRWYVDSATDAPLAIDRWESVGLGGAFAEDFGGFVDTSSLMLE
;
A
#
# COMPACT_ATOMS: atom_id res chain seq x y z
N MET A 1 10.09 -12.47 -19.36
CA MET A 1 10.16 -12.58 -17.89
C MET A 1 10.94 -11.37 -17.38
N ARG A 2 10.28 -10.41 -16.73
CA ARG A 2 10.94 -9.31 -16.02
C ARG A 2 10.83 -9.68 -14.53
N HIS A 3 11.95 -9.84 -13.83
CA HIS A 3 12.02 -10.15 -12.38
C HIS A 3 11.78 -11.62 -11.92
N GLY A 4 12.08 -12.62 -12.76
CA GLY A 4 12.25 -14.02 -12.27
C GLY A 4 10.98 -14.79 -11.86
N GLY A 5 9.78 -14.25 -12.08
CA GLY A 5 8.51 -14.94 -11.78
C GLY A 5 8.10 -15.98 -12.84
N ILE A 6 7.38 -17.02 -12.40
CA ILE A 6 6.77 -18.06 -13.26
C ILE A 6 5.67 -17.49 -14.15
N TYR A 7 5.05 -16.38 -13.74
CA TYR A 7 3.96 -15.69 -14.44
C TYR A 7 4.38 -14.27 -14.82
N SER A 8 3.77 -13.72 -15.88
CA SER A 8 3.90 -12.30 -16.19
C SER A 8 3.35 -11.48 -15.03
N ASN A 9 4.18 -10.59 -14.50
CA ASN A 9 3.85 -9.81 -13.32
C ASN A 9 4.00 -8.33 -13.64
N ALA A 10 2.90 -7.67 -13.98
CA ALA A 10 2.90 -6.24 -14.29
C ALA A 10 2.94 -5.37 -13.02
N TYR A 11 2.39 -5.86 -11.91
CA TYR A 11 2.13 -5.07 -10.69
C TYR A 11 2.55 -5.79 -9.39
N SER A 12 3.51 -6.70 -9.49
CA SER A 12 4.08 -7.46 -8.37
C SER A 12 3.12 -8.37 -7.57
N GLY A 13 1.84 -8.52 -7.93
CA GLY A 13 0.82 -9.22 -7.13
C GLY A 13 1.22 -10.63 -6.67
N ALA A 14 1.67 -11.50 -7.58
CA ALA A 14 2.06 -12.86 -7.20
C ALA A 14 3.31 -12.91 -6.29
N LEU A 15 4.23 -11.95 -6.45
CA LEU A 15 5.39 -11.82 -5.57
C LEU A 15 4.93 -11.39 -4.18
N ARG A 16 4.06 -10.38 -4.09
CA ARG A 16 3.48 -9.92 -2.82
C ARG A 16 2.80 -11.07 -2.09
N THR A 17 1.98 -11.89 -2.77
CA THR A 17 1.33 -13.07 -2.19
C THR A 17 2.32 -14.08 -1.61
N ILE A 18 3.32 -14.51 -2.39
CA ILE A 18 4.30 -15.50 -1.93
C ILE A 18 5.07 -14.95 -0.72
N LEU A 19 5.45 -13.67 -0.76
CA LEU A 19 6.18 -13.03 0.32
C LEU A 19 5.33 -12.85 1.60
N SER A 20 4.01 -12.65 1.51
CA SER A 20 3.12 -12.64 2.68
C SER A 20 3.22 -13.95 3.46
N TYR A 21 3.12 -15.09 2.73
CA TYR A 21 3.20 -16.41 3.35
C TYR A 21 4.62 -16.72 3.84
N ALA A 22 5.65 -16.23 3.16
CA ALA A 22 7.04 -16.47 3.52
C ALA A 22 7.53 -15.61 4.70
N ALA A 23 6.92 -14.45 4.96
CA ALA A 23 7.37 -13.50 5.97
C ALA A 23 7.37 -14.08 7.40
N ASN A 24 6.55 -15.10 7.67
CA ASN A 24 6.41 -15.73 8.99
C ASN A 24 6.28 -14.70 10.12
N SER A 25 5.40 -13.72 9.90
CA SER A 25 5.15 -12.60 10.79
C SER A 25 3.64 -12.50 11.02
N PRO A 26 3.18 -12.12 12.22
CA PRO A 26 1.76 -11.93 12.50
C PRO A 26 1.17 -10.69 11.82
N ARG A 27 2.01 -9.86 11.18
CA ARG A 27 1.60 -8.70 10.38
C ARG A 27 2.60 -8.46 9.27
N VAL A 28 2.12 -8.07 8.10
CA VAL A 28 2.97 -7.73 6.94
C VAL A 28 2.54 -6.39 6.37
N ALA A 29 3.46 -5.44 6.32
CA ALA A 29 3.31 -4.19 5.57
C ALA A 29 4.25 -4.20 4.37
N TYR A 30 3.80 -3.66 3.24
CA TYR A 30 4.66 -3.44 2.09
C TYR A 30 5.07 -1.98 2.03
N LEU A 31 6.37 -1.73 1.93
CA LEU A 31 6.93 -0.39 1.89
C LEU A 31 7.85 -0.31 0.68
N ASP A 32 7.36 0.26 -0.42
CA ASP A 32 8.20 0.52 -1.60
C ASP A 32 9.28 1.57 -1.25
N ASP A 33 10.45 1.46 -1.87
CA ASP A 33 11.65 2.23 -1.53
C ASP A 33 11.67 3.65 -2.10
N ASP A 34 10.70 3.98 -2.95
CA ASP A 34 10.48 5.30 -3.54
C ASP A 34 9.40 6.12 -2.81
N ASN A 35 8.82 5.59 -1.73
CA ASN A 35 7.86 6.30 -0.89
C ASN A 35 8.52 7.00 0.30
N TRP A 36 7.95 8.14 0.70
CA TRP A 36 8.19 8.77 2.00
C TRP A 36 7.14 8.33 3.01
N TRP A 37 7.58 8.14 4.27
CA TRP A 37 6.76 7.59 5.32
C TRP A 37 6.65 8.56 6.49
N ALA A 38 5.42 8.80 6.96
CA ALA A 38 5.22 9.48 8.22
C ALA A 38 5.87 8.68 9.37
N PRO A 39 6.45 9.33 10.40
CA PRO A 39 7.06 8.62 11.52
C PRO A 39 6.11 7.66 12.25
N THR A 40 4.80 7.90 12.19
CA THR A 40 3.75 7.09 12.82
C THR A 40 3.07 6.10 11.86
N HIS A 41 3.50 6.03 10.60
CA HIS A 41 2.79 5.28 9.55
C HIS A 41 2.46 3.83 9.95
N LEU A 42 3.43 3.08 10.46
CA LEU A 42 3.20 1.69 10.88
C LEU A 42 2.35 1.57 12.15
N SER A 43 2.51 2.49 13.12
CA SER A 43 1.69 2.45 14.35
C SER A 43 0.23 2.80 14.06
N ASP A 44 0.00 3.72 13.12
CA ASP A 44 -1.33 4.13 12.71
C ASP A 44 -2.02 3.00 11.94
N LEU A 45 -1.29 2.29 11.06
CA LEU A 45 -1.79 1.09 10.39
C LEU A 45 -2.12 -0.04 11.37
N ILE A 46 -1.26 -0.28 12.38
CA ILE A 46 -1.52 -1.27 13.43
C ILE A 46 -2.80 -0.94 14.20
N ALA A 47 -3.02 0.35 14.53
CA ALA A 47 -4.24 0.78 15.20
C ALA A 47 -5.47 0.60 14.31
N ALA A 48 -5.36 0.88 13.00
CA ALA A 48 -6.44 0.67 12.05
C ALA A 48 -6.76 -0.81 11.76
N LEU A 49 -5.79 -1.70 11.97
CA LEU A 49 -5.95 -3.16 11.81
C LEU A 49 -6.75 -3.79 12.96
N GLU A 50 -6.99 -3.08 14.07
CA GLU A 50 -7.66 -3.66 15.24
C GLU A 50 -9.09 -4.12 14.89
N GLY A 51 -9.29 -5.44 14.85
CA GLY A 51 -10.58 -6.06 14.48
C GLY A 51 -10.79 -6.26 12.97
N HIS A 52 -9.74 -6.14 12.16
CA HIS A 52 -9.79 -6.25 10.69
C HIS A 52 -8.62 -7.09 10.15
N ASP A 53 -8.87 -7.91 9.13
CA ASP A 53 -7.82 -8.74 8.50
C ASP A 53 -6.80 -7.90 7.69
N TRP A 54 -7.16 -6.65 7.35
CA TRP A 54 -6.33 -5.73 6.58
C TRP A 54 -6.69 -4.27 6.88
N ALA A 55 -5.71 -3.39 6.73
CA ALA A 55 -5.86 -1.95 6.85
C ALA A 55 -5.04 -1.24 5.77
N PHE A 56 -5.45 -0.04 5.39
CA PHE A 56 -4.68 0.80 4.48
C PHE A 56 -4.69 2.26 4.90
N SER A 57 -3.73 3.01 4.38
CA SER A 57 -3.65 4.46 4.55
C SER A 57 -3.86 5.20 3.23
N HIS A 58 -4.32 6.46 3.32
CA HIS A 58 -4.20 7.39 2.21
C HIS A 58 -2.78 7.95 2.17
N ARG A 59 -2.36 8.37 0.98
CA ARG A 59 -1.09 9.09 0.79
C ARG A 59 -1.30 10.60 0.92
N TRP A 60 -0.20 11.32 0.94
CA TRP A 60 -0.20 12.77 0.80
C TRP A 60 0.46 13.15 -0.52
N TYR A 61 -0.11 14.14 -1.19
CA TYR A 61 0.65 14.95 -2.11
C TYR A 61 1.55 15.88 -1.30
N VAL A 62 2.81 15.94 -1.66
CA VAL A 62 3.85 16.66 -0.95
C VAL A 62 4.55 17.62 -1.89
N ASP A 63 4.96 18.77 -1.38
CA ASP A 63 5.82 19.69 -2.11
C ASP A 63 7.22 19.06 -2.22
N SER A 64 7.72 18.85 -3.44
CA SER A 64 8.97 18.14 -3.67
C SER A 64 10.23 18.89 -3.23
N ALA A 65 10.13 20.18 -2.90
CA ALA A 65 11.27 20.99 -2.47
C ALA A 65 11.36 21.10 -0.95
N THR A 66 10.23 20.98 -0.25
CA THR A 66 10.12 21.22 1.20
C THR A 66 9.60 20.03 1.99
N ASP A 67 9.15 18.98 1.29
CA ASP A 67 8.45 17.80 1.81
C ASP A 67 7.16 18.17 2.58
N ALA A 68 6.68 19.40 2.40
CA ALA A 68 5.51 19.90 3.09
C ALA A 68 4.25 19.19 2.55
N PRO A 69 3.38 18.66 3.42
CA PRO A 69 2.15 18.04 2.96
C PRO A 69 1.20 19.09 2.34
N LEU A 70 0.78 18.86 1.11
CA LEU A 70 -0.11 19.74 0.35
C LEU A 70 -1.58 19.34 0.49
N ALA A 71 -1.86 18.05 0.30
CA ALA A 71 -3.22 17.50 0.39
C ALA A 71 -3.19 15.98 0.59
N ILE A 72 -4.26 15.45 1.18
CA ILE A 72 -4.51 14.00 1.21
C ILE A 72 -4.86 13.56 -0.21
N ASP A 73 -4.24 12.47 -0.68
CA ASP A 73 -4.59 11.82 -1.93
C ASP A 73 -5.95 11.13 -1.81
N ARG A 74 -6.97 11.79 -2.35
CA ARG A 74 -8.35 11.29 -2.42
C ARG A 74 -8.72 10.78 -3.82
N TRP A 75 -7.73 10.53 -4.66
CA TRP A 75 -7.92 10.12 -6.05
C TRP A 75 -7.35 8.72 -6.30
N GLU A 76 -6.08 8.51 -5.95
CA GLU A 76 -5.32 7.30 -6.32
C GLU A 76 -5.25 6.27 -5.19
N SER A 77 -5.19 6.70 -3.93
CA SER A 77 -5.06 5.81 -2.75
C SER A 77 -6.37 5.62 -1.98
N VAL A 78 -7.51 5.53 -2.68
CA VAL A 78 -8.87 5.60 -2.09
C VAL A 78 -9.69 4.31 -2.14
N GLY A 79 -9.09 3.19 -2.53
CA GLY A 79 -9.74 1.89 -2.47
C GLY A 79 -11.04 1.85 -3.28
N LEU A 80 -12.15 1.48 -2.65
CA LEU A 80 -13.48 1.45 -3.29
C LEU A 80 -14.03 2.84 -3.68
N GLY A 81 -13.30 3.92 -3.42
CA GLY A 81 -13.57 5.28 -3.91
C GLY A 81 -12.46 5.80 -4.83
N GLY A 82 -12.70 6.95 -5.47
CA GLY A 82 -11.73 7.57 -6.40
C GLY A 82 -11.71 6.94 -7.79
N ALA A 83 -10.71 7.30 -8.60
CA ALA A 83 -10.75 6.93 -10.02
C ALA A 83 -10.45 5.46 -10.31
N PHE A 84 -9.88 4.73 -9.35
CA PHE A 84 -9.62 3.30 -9.52
C PHE A 84 -10.81 2.41 -9.14
N ALA A 85 -11.91 2.98 -8.63
CA ALA A 85 -13.07 2.23 -8.18
C ALA A 85 -13.80 1.50 -9.33
N GLU A 86 -14.01 2.17 -10.47
CA GLU A 86 -14.81 1.64 -11.58
C GLU A 86 -14.03 0.68 -12.47
N ASP A 87 -12.84 1.10 -12.92
CA ASP A 87 -12.08 0.38 -13.95
C ASP A 87 -11.06 -0.61 -13.37
N PHE A 88 -10.68 -0.46 -12.10
CA PHE A 88 -9.55 -1.20 -11.50
C PHE A 88 -9.94 -1.94 -10.21
N GLY A 89 -11.24 -2.11 -9.95
CA GLY A 89 -11.75 -2.88 -8.83
C GLY A 89 -11.53 -2.25 -7.46
N GLY A 90 -11.24 -0.95 -7.41
CA GLY A 90 -11.02 -0.21 -6.17
C GLY A 90 -9.80 -0.67 -5.39
N PHE A 91 -8.74 -1.06 -6.09
CA PHE A 91 -7.50 -1.48 -5.46
C PHE A 91 -6.73 -0.26 -4.92
N VAL A 92 -6.26 -0.35 -3.68
CA VAL A 92 -5.40 0.67 -3.06
C VAL A 92 -3.95 0.41 -3.48
N ASP A 93 -3.15 1.48 -3.59
CA ASP A 93 -1.69 1.36 -3.62
C ASP A 93 -1.20 0.43 -2.50
N THR A 94 -0.59 -0.69 -2.90
CA THR A 94 -0.10 -1.74 -1.99
C THR A 94 0.96 -1.26 -1.01
N SER A 95 1.67 -0.17 -1.31
CA SER A 95 2.58 0.48 -0.36
C SER A 95 1.84 1.03 0.86
N SER A 96 0.53 1.21 0.77
CA SER A 96 -0.29 1.70 1.86
C SER A 96 -0.94 0.59 2.70
N LEU A 97 -0.72 -0.69 2.35
CA LEU A 97 -1.44 -1.86 2.88
C LEU A 97 -0.68 -2.55 4.02
N MET A 98 -1.42 -2.93 5.08
CA MET A 98 -1.01 -3.89 6.09
C MET A 98 -1.99 -5.07 6.16
N LEU A 99 -1.44 -6.27 6.32
CA LEU A 99 -2.16 -7.52 6.51
C LEU A 99 -1.96 -8.03 7.95
N GLU A 100 -3.00 -8.66 8.51
CA GLU A 100 -2.91 -9.56 9.69
C GLU A 100 -2.40 -10.96 9.29
#